data_AF-A0A9W7DZI5-F1
#
_entry.id   AF-A0A9W7DZI5-F1
#
_cell.length_a   1.000
_cell.length_b   1.000
_cell.length_c   1.000
_cell.angle_alpha   90.00
_cell.angle_beta   90.00
_cell.angle_gamma   90.00
#
_symmetry.space_group_name_H-M   'P 1'
#
loop_
_entity.id
_entity.type
_entity.pdbx_description
1 polymer ?
#
loop_
_entity_poly.entity_id
_entity_poly.type
_entity_poly.pdbx_seq_one_letter_code
_entity_poly.pdbx_strand_id
1 'polypeptide(L)'
;MLRTLSFFALLTFTRSELTCPAYEDIVDVSMLNFDVQKLQSSWYMIATNEPTLPSNCTCSINNITISPDSKSYSYTNYDNCFDTMDIAIHIAGEINDPLGSPGNLMENAVVAGKQLMPLKPNFFFAVDRDSKGEESVLYTYACLGKILGKERFSFNVLSKSKEYEEEEIQEMIDRVKEKVNVKLDTDKIRFSTKEDYKKCDSEKME
;
A
#
# COMPACT_ATOMS: atom_id res chain seq x y z
N MET A 1 -40.41 47.56 2.49
CA MET A 1 -39.18 47.05 1.82
C MET A 1 -38.18 46.70 2.91
N LEU A 2 -38.05 45.41 3.26
CA LEU A 2 -37.08 44.93 4.24
C LEU A 2 -36.06 44.09 3.47
N ARG A 3 -34.82 44.57 3.35
CA ARG A 3 -33.71 43.86 2.68
C ARG A 3 -33.04 42.96 3.71
N THR A 4 -33.28 41.66 3.62
CA THR A 4 -32.50 40.63 4.34
C THR A 4 -31.10 40.57 3.72
N LEU A 5 -30.09 41.06 4.44
CA LEU A 5 -28.69 40.77 4.13
C LEU A 5 -28.42 39.31 4.53
N SER A 6 -28.38 38.41 3.55
CA SER A 6 -27.80 37.08 3.75
C SER A 6 -26.29 37.22 3.90
N PHE A 7 -25.82 37.17 5.14
CA PHE A 7 -24.41 36.96 5.47
C PHE A 7 -24.04 35.53 5.06
N PHE A 8 -23.44 35.36 3.88
CA PHE A 8 -22.71 34.15 3.54
C PHE A 8 -21.42 34.17 4.36
N ALA A 9 -21.43 33.47 5.50
CA ALA A 9 -20.21 33.12 6.21
C ALA A 9 -19.39 32.21 5.30
N LEU A 10 -18.33 32.74 4.68
CA LEU A 10 -17.32 31.96 3.99
C LEU A 10 -16.61 31.12 5.05
N LEU A 11 -17.07 29.88 5.27
CA LEU A 11 -16.34 28.89 6.03
C LEU A 11 -15.06 28.57 5.25
N THR A 12 -13.96 29.20 5.64
CA THR A 12 -12.62 28.82 5.19
C THR A 12 -12.32 27.46 5.80
N PHE A 13 -12.60 26.39 5.04
CA PHE A 13 -12.10 25.06 5.34
C PHE A 13 -10.58 25.09 5.21
N THR A 14 -9.88 25.28 6.32
CA THR A 14 -8.47 24.93 6.38
C THR A 14 -8.37 23.43 6.18
N ARG A 15 -8.00 23.00 4.96
CA ARG A 15 -7.60 21.61 4.73
C ARG A 15 -6.39 21.37 5.63
N SER A 16 -6.57 20.58 6.68
CA SER A 16 -5.44 20.02 7.42
C SER A 16 -4.53 19.36 6.41
N GLU A 17 -3.25 19.73 6.39
CA GLU A 17 -2.27 18.98 5.61
C GLU A 17 -2.24 17.55 6.16
N LEU A 18 -2.26 16.57 5.25
CA LEU A 18 -2.16 15.18 5.63
C LEU A 18 -0.71 14.91 6.06
N THR A 19 -0.54 14.38 7.27
CA THR A 19 0.76 13.97 7.81
C THR A 19 0.85 12.45 7.85
N CYS A 20 2.08 11.92 7.94
CA CYS A 20 2.25 10.49 8.20
C CYS A 20 1.61 10.15 9.55
N PRO A 21 0.63 9.23 9.61
CA PRO A 21 0.01 8.83 10.86
C PRO A 21 1.00 8.00 11.70
N ALA A 22 0.78 7.94 13.01
CA ALA A 22 1.46 6.94 13.81
C ALA A 22 0.87 5.55 13.50
N TYR A 23 1.65 4.48 13.67
CA TYR A 23 1.21 3.12 13.34
C TYR A 23 -0.01 2.71 14.18
N GLU A 24 0.01 3.05 15.46
CA GLU A 24 -1.06 2.81 16.43
C GLU A 24 -2.40 3.47 16.07
N ASP A 25 -2.39 4.52 15.24
CA ASP A 25 -3.61 5.22 14.81
C ASP A 25 -4.34 4.49 13.67
N ILE A 26 -3.62 3.64 12.92
CA ILE A 26 -4.12 2.97 11.71
C ILE A 26 -4.15 1.45 11.84
N VAL A 27 -3.45 0.86 12.80
CA VAL A 27 -3.40 -0.59 12.95
C VAL A 27 -4.79 -1.15 13.30
N ASP A 28 -5.27 -2.09 12.50
CA ASP A 28 -6.50 -2.82 12.74
C ASP A 28 -6.27 -3.97 13.72
N VAL A 29 -7.34 -4.36 14.42
CA VAL A 29 -7.32 -5.51 15.33
C VAL A 29 -6.99 -6.83 14.61
N SER A 30 -7.19 -6.92 13.29
CA SER A 30 -6.76 -8.08 12.49
C SER A 30 -5.25 -8.34 12.55
N MET A 31 -4.44 -7.34 12.88
CA MET A 31 -3.01 -7.47 13.05
C MET A 31 -2.61 -8.17 14.37
N LEU A 32 -3.57 -8.46 15.26
CA LEU A 32 -3.31 -9.32 16.40
C LEU A 32 -2.89 -10.72 15.92
N ASN A 33 -1.75 -11.21 16.42
CA ASN A 33 -1.11 -12.46 16.00
C ASN A 33 -0.66 -12.50 14.53
N PHE A 34 -0.48 -11.34 13.91
CA PHE A 34 0.16 -11.27 12.60
C PHE A 34 1.61 -11.78 12.71
N ASP A 35 1.96 -12.76 11.89
CA ASP A 35 3.31 -13.29 11.80
C ASP A 35 3.99 -12.75 10.55
N VAL A 36 4.98 -11.88 10.75
CA VAL A 36 5.74 -11.27 9.65
C VAL A 36 6.43 -12.32 8.77
N GLN A 37 6.75 -13.51 9.28
CA GLN A 37 7.33 -14.59 8.49
C GLN A 37 6.38 -15.08 7.38
N LYS A 38 5.06 -14.99 7.61
CA LYS A 38 4.06 -15.35 6.61
C LYS A 38 3.96 -14.37 5.44
N LEU A 39 4.61 -13.20 5.55
CA LEU A 39 4.79 -12.31 4.40
C LEU A 39 5.66 -12.93 3.31
N GLN A 40 6.58 -13.85 3.65
CA GLN A 40 7.52 -14.45 2.70
C GLN A 40 6.80 -15.23 1.60
N SER A 41 6.61 -14.59 0.45
CA SER A 41 5.84 -15.13 -0.67
C SER A 41 5.77 -14.13 -1.83
N SER A 42 5.06 -14.52 -2.89
CA SER A 42 4.58 -13.60 -3.93
C SER A 42 3.21 -13.03 -3.56
N TRP A 43 3.04 -11.73 -3.81
CA TRP A 43 1.80 -11.00 -3.56
C TRP A 43 1.45 -10.11 -4.76
N TYR A 44 0.21 -10.21 -5.24
CA TYR A 44 -0.33 -9.40 -6.32
C TYR A 44 -0.82 -8.06 -5.77
N MET A 45 -0.32 -6.94 -6.29
CA MET A 45 -0.81 -5.61 -5.93
C MET A 45 -2.08 -5.30 -6.72
N ILE A 46 -3.23 -5.62 -6.13
CA ILE A 46 -4.54 -5.47 -6.78
C ILE A 46 -5.08 -4.03 -6.70
N ALA A 47 -4.54 -3.20 -5.80
CA ALA A 47 -4.82 -1.77 -5.78
C ALA A 47 -3.63 -0.95 -5.29
N THR A 48 -3.42 0.23 -5.86
CA THR A 48 -2.37 1.16 -5.44
C THR A 48 -2.61 2.60 -5.86
N ASN A 49 -2.23 3.57 -5.03
CA ASN A 49 -2.03 4.96 -5.46
C ASN A 49 -0.56 5.40 -5.46
N GLU A 50 0.38 4.45 -5.47
CA GLU A 50 1.83 4.68 -5.40
C GLU A 50 2.26 5.77 -6.42
N PRO A 51 2.60 6.98 -5.94
CA PRO A 51 2.83 8.13 -6.80
C PRO A 51 4.13 8.05 -7.61
N THR A 52 5.02 7.12 -7.28
CA THR A 52 6.26 6.89 -8.03
C THR A 52 6.09 5.91 -9.19
N LEU A 53 5.00 5.13 -9.22
CA LEU A 53 4.68 4.23 -10.34
C LEU A 53 3.95 4.99 -11.46
N PRO A 54 4.40 4.89 -12.73
CA PRO A 54 3.68 5.44 -13.88
C PRO A 54 2.20 4.99 -13.91
N SER A 55 1.30 5.89 -14.32
CA SER A 55 -0.16 5.65 -14.25
C SER A 55 -0.66 4.47 -15.08
N ASN A 56 0.12 4.04 -16.06
CA ASN A 56 -0.17 2.94 -16.97
C ASN A 56 0.52 1.61 -16.56
N CYS A 57 1.12 1.56 -15.38
CA CYS A 57 1.63 0.31 -14.82
C CYS A 57 0.50 -0.46 -14.13
N THR A 58 0.42 -1.76 -14.40
CA THR A 58 -0.56 -2.69 -13.84
C THR A 58 0.09 -4.02 -13.51
N CYS A 59 -0.69 -4.93 -12.94
CA CYS A 59 -0.30 -6.33 -12.73
C CYS A 59 0.93 -6.51 -11.83
N SER A 60 1.11 -5.62 -10.84
CA SER A 60 2.34 -5.65 -10.06
C SER A 60 2.43 -6.87 -9.15
N ILE A 61 3.63 -7.43 -9.01
CA ILE A 61 3.90 -8.60 -8.19
C ILE A 61 5.05 -8.29 -7.24
N ASN A 62 4.79 -8.38 -5.94
CA ASN A 62 5.79 -8.23 -4.89
C ASN A 62 6.28 -9.60 -4.43
N ASN A 63 7.55 -9.89 -4.70
CA ASN A 63 8.21 -11.10 -4.21
C ASN A 63 8.97 -10.78 -2.93
N ILE A 64 8.36 -11.06 -1.79
CA ILE A 64 8.86 -10.71 -0.46
C ILE A 64 9.73 -11.85 0.09
N THR A 65 10.90 -11.49 0.59
CA THR A 65 11.81 -12.34 1.36
C THR A 65 12.01 -11.75 2.75
N ILE A 66 11.90 -12.59 3.78
CA ILE A 66 12.19 -12.20 5.16
C ILE A 66 13.54 -12.79 5.56
N SER A 67 14.36 -12.03 6.28
CA SER A 67 15.63 -12.57 6.77
C SER A 67 15.38 -13.68 7.81
N PRO A 68 16.28 -14.68 7.94
CA PRO A 68 16.11 -15.77 8.89
C PRO A 68 15.99 -15.32 10.35
N ASP A 69 16.55 -14.16 10.70
CA ASP A 69 16.46 -13.57 12.03
C ASP A 69 15.22 -12.70 12.25
N SER A 70 14.34 -12.58 11.24
CA SER A 70 13.13 -11.75 11.25
C SER A 70 13.36 -10.26 11.49
N LYS A 71 14.59 -9.75 11.27
CA LYS A 71 14.91 -8.34 11.53
C LYS A 71 14.85 -7.47 10.29
N SER A 72 14.90 -8.07 9.11
CA SER A 72 14.90 -7.36 7.85
C SER A 72 14.06 -8.09 6.82
N TYR A 73 13.67 -7.35 5.80
CA TYR A 73 12.99 -7.90 4.65
C TYR A 73 13.45 -7.19 3.39
N SER A 74 13.19 -7.83 2.26
CA SER A 74 13.36 -7.23 0.96
C SER A 74 12.28 -7.74 0.05
N TYR A 75 11.93 -6.95 -0.95
CA TYR A 75 11.11 -7.43 -2.04
C TYR A 75 11.52 -6.82 -3.36
N THR A 76 11.22 -7.55 -4.42
CA THR A 76 11.24 -7.01 -5.78
C THR A 76 9.80 -6.84 -6.21
N ASN A 77 9.42 -5.61 -6.53
CA ASN A 77 8.16 -5.31 -7.21
C ASN A 77 8.39 -5.39 -8.71
N TYR A 78 7.67 -6.27 -9.38
CA TYR A 78 7.64 -6.38 -10.84
C TYR A 78 6.37 -5.70 -11.33
N ASP A 79 6.50 -4.64 -12.11
CA ASP A 79 5.39 -3.89 -12.68
C ASP A 79 5.36 -4.09 -14.20
N ASN A 80 4.21 -4.45 -14.78
CA ASN A 80 4.04 -4.38 -16.22
C ASN A 80 3.62 -2.96 -16.59
N CYS A 81 4.51 -2.25 -17.29
CA CYS A 81 4.28 -0.90 -17.76
C CYS A 81 4.40 -0.84 -19.28
N PHE A 82 3.53 -0.07 -19.92
CA PHE A 82 3.56 0.16 -21.38
C PHE A 82 3.45 -1.12 -22.24
N ASP A 83 2.69 -2.12 -21.77
CA ASP A 83 2.40 -3.40 -22.45
C ASP A 83 3.63 -4.21 -22.88
N THR A 84 4.85 -3.81 -22.47
CA THR A 84 6.11 -4.36 -23.00
C THR A 84 7.30 -4.24 -22.04
N MET A 85 7.22 -3.43 -20.99
CA MET A 85 8.34 -3.19 -20.08
C MET A 85 8.00 -3.67 -18.67
N ASP A 86 8.62 -4.80 -18.30
CA ASP A 86 8.70 -5.22 -16.91
C ASP A 86 9.72 -4.32 -16.20
N ILE A 87 9.23 -3.44 -15.32
CA ILE A 87 10.08 -2.66 -14.41
C ILE A 87 10.25 -3.48 -13.13
N ALA A 88 11.50 -3.64 -12.69
CA ALA A 88 11.82 -4.27 -11.41
C ALA A 88 12.34 -3.20 -10.43
N ILE A 89 11.60 -3.00 -9.34
CA ILE A 89 12.00 -2.09 -8.26
C ILE A 89 12.37 -2.94 -7.05
N HIS A 90 13.61 -2.81 -6.59
CA HIS A 90 14.07 -3.49 -5.38
C HIS A 90 13.89 -2.59 -4.17
N ILE A 91 13.22 -3.11 -3.16
CA ILE A 91 12.99 -2.46 -1.88
C ILE A 91 13.60 -3.34 -0.79
N ALA A 92 14.23 -2.72 0.21
CA ALA A 92 14.64 -3.41 1.41
C ALA A 92 14.36 -2.56 2.64
N GLY A 93 14.15 -3.24 3.76
CA GLY A 93 13.73 -2.60 4.97
C GLY A 93 14.08 -3.40 6.22
N GLU A 94 13.76 -2.76 7.34
CA GLU A 94 13.89 -3.30 8.67
C GLU A 94 12.49 -3.60 9.22
N ILE A 95 12.40 -4.73 9.92
CA ILE A 95 11.24 -5.09 10.71
C ILE A 95 11.48 -4.46 12.08
N ASN A 96 10.96 -3.25 12.24
CA ASN A 96 11.15 -2.50 13.47
C ASN A 96 10.09 -2.99 14.46
N ASP A 97 10.48 -3.95 15.29
CA ASP A 97 9.62 -4.51 16.33
C ASP A 97 10.00 -4.05 17.76
N PRO A 98 10.03 -2.73 18.08
CA PRO A 98 10.35 -2.30 19.43
C PRO A 98 9.20 -2.57 20.43
N LEU A 99 7.98 -2.87 19.95
CA LEU A 99 6.75 -2.94 20.76
C LEU A 99 5.90 -4.21 20.53
N GLY A 100 6.37 -5.21 19.79
CA GLY A 100 5.52 -6.34 19.37
C GLY A 100 4.55 -5.96 18.24
N SER A 101 4.94 -5.03 17.36
CA SER A 101 4.13 -4.47 16.27
C SER A 101 4.64 -4.96 14.90
N PRO A 102 4.35 -6.22 14.52
CA PRO A 102 4.99 -6.89 13.37
C PRO A 102 4.68 -6.26 12.01
N GLY A 103 3.70 -5.35 11.93
CA GLY A 103 3.38 -4.57 10.73
C GLY A 103 4.02 -3.18 10.66
N ASN A 104 4.75 -2.75 11.69
CA ASN A 104 5.40 -1.44 11.71
C ASN A 104 6.79 -1.51 11.06
N LEU A 105 6.83 -1.47 9.72
CA LEU A 105 8.07 -1.64 8.97
C LEU A 105 8.66 -0.30 8.51
N MET A 106 9.92 -0.36 8.13
CA MET A 106 10.68 0.77 7.61
C MET A 106 11.45 0.34 6.37
N GLU A 107 11.31 1.02 5.23
CA GLU A 107 11.93 0.61 3.97
C GLU A 107 12.44 1.76 3.11
N ASN A 108 13.25 1.42 2.12
CA ASN A 108 13.55 2.30 0.99
C ASN A 108 13.98 1.51 -0.25
N ALA A 109 14.05 2.20 -1.39
CA ALA A 109 14.59 1.65 -2.61
C ALA A 109 16.08 1.31 -2.49
N VAL A 110 16.44 0.20 -3.14
CA VAL A 110 17.80 -0.34 -3.18
C VAL A 110 18.27 -0.39 -4.63
N VAL A 111 19.48 0.12 -4.87
CA VAL A 111 20.16 0.03 -6.17
C VAL A 111 21.55 -0.53 -5.97
N ALA A 112 21.90 -1.56 -6.73
CA ALA A 112 23.19 -2.27 -6.61
C ALA A 112 23.51 -2.68 -5.16
N GLY A 113 22.50 -3.16 -4.42
CA GLY A 113 22.62 -3.62 -3.04
C GLY A 113 22.78 -2.50 -2.00
N LYS A 114 22.67 -1.22 -2.38
CA LYS A 114 22.75 -0.08 -1.46
C LYS A 114 21.42 0.64 -1.35
N GLN A 115 21.01 0.96 -0.13
CA GLN A 115 19.86 1.84 0.14
C GLN A 115 20.17 3.25 -0.41
N LEU A 116 19.24 3.81 -1.18
CA LEU A 116 19.42 5.13 -1.79
C LEU A 116 19.20 6.28 -0.82
N MET A 117 18.33 6.07 0.18
CA MET A 117 17.87 7.08 1.12
C MET A 117 17.61 6.43 2.49
N PRO A 118 17.54 7.21 3.58
CA PRO A 118 17.15 6.70 4.90
C PRO A 118 15.80 5.98 4.84
N LEU A 119 15.66 4.92 5.62
CA LEU A 119 14.41 4.16 5.72
C LEU A 119 13.22 5.07 6.06
N LYS A 120 12.08 4.78 5.45
CA LYS A 120 10.82 5.48 5.63
C LYS A 120 9.75 4.51 6.13
N PRO A 121 8.75 5.00 6.89
CA PRO A 121 7.68 4.13 7.37
C PRO A 121 6.93 3.46 6.22
N ASN A 122 6.76 2.14 6.31
CA ASN A 122 5.80 1.36 5.53
C ASN A 122 5.06 0.41 6.48
N PHE A 123 3.75 0.62 6.61
CA PHE A 123 2.93 -0.05 7.59
C PHE A 123 2.10 -1.14 6.93
N PHE A 124 2.25 -2.39 7.34
CA PHE A 124 1.19 -3.39 7.18
C PHE A 124 0.20 -3.18 8.32
N PHE A 125 -0.94 -2.57 8.05
CA PHE A 125 -1.83 -2.10 9.12
C PHE A 125 -3.13 -2.91 9.23
N ALA A 126 -3.46 -3.73 8.24
CA ALA A 126 -4.59 -4.65 8.30
C ALA A 126 -4.31 -5.90 7.46
N VAL A 127 -5.02 -6.98 7.79
CA VAL A 127 -4.94 -8.26 7.07
C VAL A 127 -6.29 -8.96 7.04
N ASP A 128 -6.68 -9.46 5.87
CA ASP A 128 -7.75 -10.44 5.76
C ASP A 128 -7.15 -11.85 5.69
N ARG A 129 -7.87 -12.80 6.29
CA ARG A 129 -7.50 -14.21 6.32
C ARG A 129 -8.57 -15.04 5.63
N ASP A 130 -8.15 -16.12 4.99
CA ASP A 130 -9.05 -17.08 4.36
C ASP A 130 -9.78 -17.97 5.40
N SER A 131 -10.58 -18.91 4.91
CA SER A 131 -11.32 -19.85 5.76
C SER A 131 -10.43 -20.81 6.58
N LYS A 132 -9.13 -20.88 6.26
CA LYS A 132 -8.13 -21.66 7.01
C LYS A 132 -7.37 -20.79 8.02
N GLY A 133 -7.60 -19.49 8.04
CA GLY A 133 -6.89 -18.55 8.89
C GLY A 133 -5.53 -18.13 8.32
N GLU A 134 -5.28 -18.36 7.03
CA GLU A 134 -4.05 -17.91 6.36
C GLU A 134 -4.24 -16.53 5.74
N GLU A 135 -3.20 -15.71 5.78
CA GLU A 135 -3.19 -14.35 5.25
C GLU A 135 -3.44 -14.35 3.73
N SER A 136 -4.54 -13.73 3.31
CA SER A 136 -5.00 -13.73 1.92
C SER A 136 -4.97 -12.34 1.28
N VAL A 137 -5.17 -11.28 2.07
CA VAL A 137 -5.09 -9.88 1.64
C VAL A 137 -4.37 -9.07 2.70
N LEU A 138 -3.45 -8.21 2.29
CA LEU A 138 -2.70 -7.29 3.13
C LEU A 138 -2.95 -5.86 2.69
N TYR A 139 -3.00 -4.95 3.65
CA TYR A 139 -3.17 -3.53 3.40
C TYR A 139 -1.91 -2.81 3.89
N THR A 140 -1.28 -2.05 2.99
CA THR A 140 -0.06 -1.31 3.32
C THR A 140 -0.23 0.19 3.17
N TYR A 141 0.45 0.95 4.03
CA TYR A 141 0.49 2.40 3.99
C TYR A 141 1.92 2.91 4.19
N ALA A 142 2.52 3.50 3.17
CA ALA A 142 3.87 4.04 3.21
C ALA A 142 3.89 5.56 3.20
N CYS A 143 4.80 6.14 3.99
CA CYS A 143 5.05 7.57 4.08
C CYS A 143 6.30 7.94 3.29
N LEU A 144 6.11 8.34 2.03
CA LEU A 144 7.20 8.61 1.09
C LEU A 144 7.92 9.95 1.36
N GLY A 145 7.33 10.79 2.21
CA GLY A 145 7.82 12.13 2.54
C GLY A 145 7.49 13.15 1.45
N LYS A 146 8.26 14.25 1.41
CA LYS A 146 7.98 15.35 0.48
C LYS A 146 8.54 15.08 -0.91
N ILE A 147 7.64 14.93 -1.89
CA ILE A 147 7.97 14.89 -3.33
C ILE A 147 7.43 16.17 -3.97
N LEU A 148 8.32 16.96 -4.58
CA LEU A 148 8.01 18.29 -5.13
C LEU A 148 7.33 19.22 -4.08
N GLY A 149 7.83 19.16 -2.84
CA GLY A 149 7.38 20.01 -1.74
C GLY A 149 6.06 19.60 -1.07
N LYS A 150 5.42 18.51 -1.51
CA LYS A 150 4.18 17.99 -0.93
C LYS A 150 4.40 16.61 -0.32
N GLU A 151 3.84 16.38 0.86
CA GLU A 151 3.80 15.03 1.42
C GLU A 151 3.13 14.07 0.44
N ARG A 152 3.69 12.88 0.34
CA ARG A 152 3.22 11.78 -0.49
C ARG A 152 3.12 10.52 0.33
N PHE A 153 2.08 9.78 0.01
CA PHE A 153 1.73 8.53 0.66
C PHE A 153 1.48 7.49 -0.42
N SER A 154 1.57 6.23 -0.02
CA SER A 154 1.25 5.08 -0.85
C SER A 154 0.35 4.17 -0.06
N PHE A 155 -0.84 3.92 -0.57
CA PHE A 155 -1.77 2.94 -0.05
C PHE A 155 -1.81 1.79 -1.06
N ASN A 156 -1.57 0.56 -0.59
CA ASN A 156 -1.60 -0.62 -1.44
C ASN A 156 -2.48 -1.72 -0.84
N VAL A 157 -3.14 -2.47 -1.71
CA VAL A 157 -3.79 -3.73 -1.37
C VAL A 157 -3.04 -4.84 -2.09
N LEU A 158 -2.52 -5.78 -1.30
CA LEU A 158 -1.77 -6.93 -1.79
C LEU A 158 -2.57 -8.21 -1.55
N SER A 159 -2.64 -9.13 -2.50
CA SER A 159 -3.35 -10.39 -2.32
C SER A 159 -2.58 -11.61 -2.82
N LYS A 160 -2.91 -12.78 -2.27
CA LYS A 160 -2.52 -14.09 -2.81
C LYS A 160 -3.25 -14.47 -4.09
N SER A 161 -4.36 -13.81 -4.40
CA SER A 161 -5.19 -14.09 -5.56
C SER A 161 -5.19 -12.89 -6.51
N LYS A 162 -5.34 -13.18 -7.81
CA LYS A 162 -5.56 -12.20 -8.88
C LYS A 162 -7.02 -12.15 -9.33
N GLU A 163 -7.90 -12.93 -8.71
CA GLU A 163 -9.25 -13.23 -9.24
C GLU A 163 -10.33 -12.20 -8.84
N TYR A 164 -9.94 -10.98 -8.46
CA TYR A 164 -10.88 -9.96 -7.99
C TYR A 164 -11.32 -8.99 -9.09
N GLU A 165 -12.58 -8.61 -9.04
CA GLU A 165 -13.15 -7.50 -9.78
C GLU A 165 -12.90 -6.16 -9.07
N GLU A 166 -12.95 -5.05 -9.81
CA GLU A 166 -12.76 -3.70 -9.25
C GLU A 166 -13.72 -3.41 -8.08
N GLU A 167 -15.00 -3.79 -8.20
CA GLU A 167 -16.01 -3.58 -7.16
C GLU A 167 -15.63 -4.30 -5.85
N GLU A 168 -15.16 -5.55 -5.93
CA GLU A 168 -14.71 -6.32 -4.77
C GLU A 168 -13.50 -5.68 -4.10
N ILE A 169 -12.55 -5.17 -4.91
CA ILE A 169 -11.36 -4.49 -4.40
C ILE A 169 -11.74 -3.17 -3.73
N GLN A 170 -12.67 -2.42 -4.30
CA GLN A 170 -13.17 -1.17 -3.70
C GLN A 170 -13.88 -1.43 -2.37
N GLU A 171 -14.71 -2.48 -2.27
CA GLU A 171 -15.34 -2.88 -1.01
C GLU A 171 -14.32 -3.24 0.08
N MET A 172 -13.21 -3.89 -0.29
CA MET A 172 -12.09 -4.15 0.64
C MET A 172 -11.48 -2.86 1.18
N ILE A 173 -11.23 -1.89 0.29
CA ILE A 173 -10.65 -0.59 0.64
C ILE A 173 -11.59 0.20 1.55
N ASP A 174 -12.88 0.25 1.25
CA ASP A 174 -13.84 0.98 2.07
C ASP A 174 -14.01 0.33 3.45
N ARG A 175 -14.09 -1.01 3.51
CA ARG A 175 -14.11 -1.74 4.78
C ARG A 175 -12.91 -1.41 5.67
N VAL A 176 -11.70 -1.33 5.11
CA VAL A 176 -10.52 -1.04 5.94
C VAL A 176 -10.47 0.43 6.37
N LYS A 177 -10.92 1.36 5.51
CA LYS A 177 -10.99 2.80 5.82
C LYS A 177 -11.96 3.09 6.96
N GLU A 178 -13.07 2.36 7.06
CA GLU A 178 -14.05 2.51 8.14
C GLU A 178 -13.51 2.08 9.52
N LYS A 179 -12.48 1.23 9.55
CA LYS A 179 -11.89 0.71 10.80
C LYS A 179 -10.81 1.61 11.39
N VAL A 180 -10.19 2.45 10.59
CA VAL A 180 -9.08 3.31 11.04
C VAL A 180 -9.60 4.66 11.53
N ASN A 181 -8.99 5.18 12.59
CA ASN A 181 -9.46 6.42 13.24
C ASN A 181 -8.91 7.70 12.60
N VAL A 182 -8.14 7.57 11.53
CA VAL A 182 -7.51 8.68 10.82
C VAL A 182 -7.79 8.59 9.33
N LYS A 183 -7.72 9.75 8.66
CA LYS A 183 -7.86 9.79 7.21
C LYS A 183 -6.59 9.26 6.55
N LEU A 184 -6.72 8.22 5.74
CA LEU A 184 -5.67 7.74 4.84
C LEU A 184 -5.75 8.42 3.48
N ASP A 185 -4.60 8.67 2.83
CA ASP A 185 -4.58 9.07 1.42
C ASP A 185 -4.94 7.87 0.54
N THR A 186 -6.18 7.84 0.08
CA THR A 186 -6.70 6.85 -0.88
C THR A 186 -7.20 7.53 -2.14
N ASP A 187 -6.76 8.77 -2.39
CA ASP A 187 -7.09 9.46 -3.63
C ASP A 187 -6.34 8.78 -4.79
N LYS A 188 -7.00 8.66 -5.94
CA LYS A 188 -6.42 8.14 -7.20
C LYS A 188 -5.88 6.71 -7.11
N ILE A 189 -6.57 5.85 -6.36
CA ILE A 189 -6.32 4.41 -6.42
C ILE A 189 -6.49 3.93 -7.87
N ARG A 190 -5.51 3.15 -8.31
CA ARG A 190 -5.55 2.35 -9.53
C ARG A 190 -5.79 0.91 -9.14
N PHE A 191 -6.54 0.19 -9.96
CA PHE A 191 -6.87 -1.21 -9.75
C PHE A 191 -6.11 -2.09 -10.75
N SER A 192 -5.74 -3.29 -10.32
CA SER A 192 -5.32 -4.38 -11.19
C SER A 192 -6.28 -5.54 -10.97
N THR A 193 -7.27 -5.64 -11.86
CA THR A 193 -8.35 -6.62 -11.81
C THR A 193 -7.92 -7.97 -12.36
N LYS A 194 -8.78 -8.98 -12.23
CA LYS A 194 -8.55 -10.30 -12.83
C LYS A 194 -8.32 -10.27 -14.34
N GLU A 195 -9.02 -9.42 -15.07
CA GLU A 195 -8.83 -9.32 -16.52
C GLU A 195 -7.50 -8.63 -16.86
N ASP A 196 -7.04 -7.67 -16.05
CA ASP A 196 -5.71 -7.07 -16.22
C ASP A 196 -4.62 -8.12 -16.04
N TYR A 197 -4.66 -8.89 -14.95
CA TYR A 197 -3.67 -9.95 -14.71
C TYR A 197 -3.71 -11.05 -15.79
N LYS A 198 -4.90 -11.40 -16.28
CA LYS A 198 -5.03 -12.37 -17.37
C LYS A 198 -4.42 -11.85 -18.67
N LYS A 199 -4.58 -10.55 -18.99
CA LYS A 199 -3.91 -9.91 -20.12
C LYS A 199 -2.38 -9.99 -19.95
N CYS A 200 -1.87 -9.55 -18.79
CA CYS A 200 -0.45 -9.56 -18.47
C CYS A 200 0.19 -10.95 -18.52
N ASP A 201 -0.51 -12.00 -18.07
CA ASP A 201 -0.02 -13.38 -18.14
C ASP A 201 0.04 -13.91 -19.57
N SER A 202 -0.91 -13.52 -20.43
CA SER A 202 -0.91 -13.92 -21.84
C SER A 202 0.24 -13.31 -22.63
N GLU A 203 0.59 -12.05 -22.34
CA GLU A 203 1.68 -11.33 -23.00
C GLU A 203 3.07 -11.88 -22.63
N LYS A 204 3.21 -12.52 -21.45
CA LYS A 204 4.48 -13.15 -21.02
C LYS A 204 4.75 -14.50 -21.70
N MET A 205 3.78 -15.05 -22.42
CA MET A 205 3.90 -16.33 -23.12
C MET A 205 4.25 -16.20 -24.61
N GLU A 206 4.38 -14.98 -25.12
CA GLU A 206 4.80 -14.66 -26.50
C GLU A 206 6.28 -14.24 -26.57
#